data_AF-A0A1Z8LZI5-F1
#
_entry.id   AF-A0A1Z8LZI5-F1
#
_cell.length_a   1.000
_cell.length_b   1.000
_cell.length_c   1.000
_cell.angle_alpha   90.00
_cell.angle_beta   90.00
_cell.angle_gamma   90.00
#
_symmetry.space_group_name_H-M   'P 1'
#
loop_
_entity.id
_entity.type
_entity.pdbx_description
1 polymer ?
#
loop_
_entity_poly.entity_id
_entity_poly.type
_entity_poly.pdbx_seq_one_letter_code
_entity_poly.pdbx_strand_id
1 'polypeptide(L)'
;MRSVLAPTAACVAGQSILATPLLGNPLESDSKTATTTANAGEATRLVPIDHPLMRVRIELDVKGNVLVPKNPLIKPSETRELPIESKAVLDYEERQRLAAESEGWDLVTERYYHAAESTSKLNKTSRHQTIRDSARQTVVHQKRLPPTIYSPTTFLTHGELSLLKSPLNALASESLLPDQAVTAGDRYKIDVQHIAALLNWTTADSGSVECEVVSLDDRQAKLQFKGNVKGSVDSVETEIELLGKLLFDREQGFCPWVALAVHEKRRSGQAEPGFDLAGTLRMIRQPMEKPVALASDPILIDTTAEPPADRLYVELQSAQLGCSAMMQRRWKMIQDRPGAAVLRMIEHEKSLSQCNLQMLPALPEGHQLTLEAFKTMVSRSVDGNLTQLVNGSERVSGQGLRILTVIADGETSGVPVRWIMMHFSDDQGKRVQATFTLPAAQIEAFAGSDAQFADSLRFLSEDQILDGKPPEMRENSATEPPGQANLQQNPSLKVLNPGPEPIKMGATKTGSDASISGDAAAKIGKASVQPPASAR
;
A
#
# COMPACT_ATOMS: atom_id res chain seq x y z
N MET A 1 11.86 -1.50 -13.60
CA MET A 1 10.81 -2.54 -13.55
C MET A 1 11.39 -3.89 -13.14
N ARG A 2 11.59 -4.09 -11.83
CA ARG A 2 11.82 -5.38 -11.15
C ARG A 2 11.95 -5.05 -9.67
N SER A 3 10.82 -5.16 -8.99
CA SER A 3 10.58 -4.97 -7.56
C SER A 3 9.08 -5.19 -7.44
N VAL A 4 8.62 -6.42 -7.45
CA VAL A 4 8.66 -7.40 -6.36
C VAL A 4 9.15 -8.73 -6.92
N LEU A 5 10.21 -9.34 -6.35
CA LEU A 5 10.60 -10.77 -6.47
C LEU A 5 12.07 -11.01 -6.12
N ALA A 6 12.34 -12.00 -5.27
CA ALA A 6 13.59 -12.77 -5.21
C ALA A 6 13.27 -14.24 -4.83
N PRO A 7 14.12 -15.23 -5.21
CA PRO A 7 13.81 -16.68 -5.30
C PRO A 7 13.93 -17.38 -3.93
N THR A 8 13.45 -18.60 -3.67
CA THR A 8 13.97 -19.90 -4.14
C THR A 8 12.99 -21.05 -3.75
N ALA A 9 13.10 -22.18 -4.46
CA ALA A 9 12.20 -23.34 -4.45
C ALA A 9 12.54 -24.43 -3.40
N ALA A 10 11.54 -25.20 -2.95
CA ALA A 10 11.51 -26.68 -2.95
C ALA A 10 10.17 -27.20 -2.36
N CYS A 11 9.64 -28.26 -2.98
CA CYS A 11 8.46 -29.02 -2.54
C CYS A 11 8.75 -29.87 -1.30
N VAL A 12 7.73 -30.18 -0.49
CA VAL A 12 7.24 -31.55 -0.16
C VAL A 12 6.15 -31.52 0.93
N ALA A 13 5.09 -32.29 0.62
CA ALA A 13 4.01 -32.94 1.35
C ALA A 13 3.72 -32.74 2.87
N GLY A 14 2.39 -32.70 3.14
CA GLY A 14 1.70 -33.28 4.31
C GLY A 14 1.58 -32.35 5.53
N GLN A 15 0.48 -32.27 6.30
CA GLN A 15 -0.71 -33.11 6.41
C GLN A 15 -1.92 -32.28 6.85
N SER A 16 -3.07 -32.79 6.49
CA SER A 16 -4.42 -32.28 6.73
C SER A 16 -4.82 -32.23 8.20
N ILE A 17 -5.56 -31.19 8.59
CA ILE A 17 -6.48 -31.25 9.73
C ILE A 17 -7.86 -30.74 9.26
N LEU A 18 -8.74 -31.73 9.07
CA LEU A 18 -10.20 -31.74 9.08
C LEU A 18 -10.94 -30.38 9.00
N ALA A 19 -11.22 -29.97 7.76
CA ALA A 19 -12.38 -29.12 7.47
C ALA A 19 -13.61 -30.03 7.31
N THR A 20 -14.59 -29.88 8.20
CA THR A 20 -15.91 -30.50 8.04
C THR A 20 -16.61 -29.84 6.85
N PRO A 21 -16.96 -30.57 5.77
CA PRO A 21 -17.63 -29.96 4.63
C PRO A 21 -19.13 -29.84 4.93
N LEU A 22 -19.65 -28.61 5.00
CA LEU A 22 -21.07 -28.36 4.73
C LEU A 22 -21.27 -28.48 3.21
N LEU A 23 -21.36 -29.73 2.74
CA LEU A 23 -21.80 -30.08 1.40
C LEU A 23 -23.31 -29.81 1.29
N GLY A 24 -23.66 -28.71 0.64
CA GLY A 24 -24.92 -28.59 -0.09
C GLY A 24 -24.58 -28.52 -1.57
N ASN A 25 -24.81 -29.62 -2.30
CA ASN A 25 -24.58 -29.69 -3.75
C ASN A 25 -25.30 -28.54 -4.50
N PRO A 26 -24.71 -27.99 -5.56
CA PRO A 26 -25.48 -27.24 -6.55
C PRO A 26 -26.34 -28.26 -7.31
N LEU A 27 -27.66 -28.16 -7.16
CA LEU A 27 -28.59 -28.80 -8.08
C LEU A 27 -28.39 -28.14 -9.45
N GLU A 28 -27.70 -28.84 -10.35
CA GLU A 28 -28.00 -28.77 -11.78
C GLU A 28 -29.47 -29.14 -11.94
N SER A 29 -30.25 -28.21 -12.50
CA SER A 29 -31.59 -28.51 -12.97
C SER A 29 -31.65 -28.21 -14.45
N ASP A 30 -31.90 -29.27 -15.20
CA ASP A 30 -32.16 -29.28 -16.62
C ASP A 30 -33.15 -28.18 -17.03
N SER A 31 -32.80 -27.50 -18.12
CA SER A 31 -33.71 -26.65 -18.87
C SER A 31 -34.84 -27.49 -19.46
N LYS A 32 -35.95 -27.61 -18.73
CA LYS A 32 -37.27 -27.88 -19.30
C LYS A 32 -38.15 -26.68 -19.07
N THR A 33 -38.57 -26.10 -20.18
CA THR A 33 -39.59 -25.07 -20.33
C THR A 33 -40.87 -25.51 -19.61
N ALA A 34 -40.98 -25.15 -18.33
CA ALA A 34 -42.25 -25.14 -17.61
C ALA A 34 -42.72 -23.68 -17.59
N THR A 35 -43.64 -23.36 -18.49
CA THR A 35 -44.43 -22.14 -18.46
C THR A 35 -45.20 -22.14 -17.15
N THR A 36 -44.59 -21.57 -16.11
CA THR A 36 -45.25 -21.35 -14.83
C THR A 36 -46.06 -20.07 -15.02
N THR A 37 -47.38 -20.22 -15.07
CA THR A 37 -48.33 -19.12 -14.96
C THR A 37 -47.95 -18.26 -13.76
N ALA A 38 -47.45 -17.05 -14.04
CA ALA A 38 -47.22 -16.03 -13.04
C ALA A 38 -48.57 -15.68 -12.41
N ASN A 39 -48.82 -16.18 -11.20
CA ASN A 39 -49.78 -15.52 -10.33
C ASN A 39 -49.23 -14.11 -10.13
N ALA A 40 -50.00 -13.09 -10.50
CA ALA A 40 -49.72 -11.71 -10.14
C ALA A 40 -49.74 -11.65 -8.61
N GLY A 41 -48.57 -11.83 -8.00
CA GLY A 41 -48.40 -11.78 -6.56
C GLY A 41 -48.71 -10.37 -6.05
N GLU A 42 -49.15 -10.29 -4.80
CA GLU A 42 -49.37 -9.01 -4.13
C GLU A 42 -48.07 -8.19 -4.12
N ALA A 43 -48.16 -6.91 -4.52
CA ALA A 43 -47.02 -6.01 -4.50
C ALA A 43 -46.49 -5.87 -3.07
N THR A 44 -45.22 -6.20 -2.87
CA THR A 44 -44.58 -6.28 -1.56
C THR A 44 -43.42 -5.31 -1.48
N ARG A 45 -43.34 -4.56 -0.37
CA ARG A 45 -42.18 -3.71 -0.09
C ARG A 45 -41.05 -4.53 0.54
N LEU A 46 -39.83 -4.41 0.02
CA LEU A 46 -38.64 -5.01 0.62
C LEU A 46 -38.08 -4.02 1.64
N VAL A 47 -38.25 -4.30 2.94
CA VAL A 47 -37.93 -3.36 4.02
C VAL A 47 -36.74 -3.88 4.82
N PRO A 48 -35.56 -3.24 4.72
CA PRO A 48 -34.42 -3.56 5.57
C PRO A 48 -34.71 -3.35 7.06
N ILE A 49 -34.09 -4.18 7.89
CA ILE A 49 -34.03 -4.10 9.35
C ILE A 49 -32.55 -3.98 9.72
N ASP A 50 -32.23 -3.06 10.62
CA ASP A 50 -30.86 -2.85 11.06
C ASP A 50 -30.38 -4.01 11.94
N HIS A 51 -29.25 -4.59 11.55
CA HIS A 51 -28.54 -5.60 12.32
C HIS A 51 -27.21 -5.02 12.80
N PRO A 52 -27.13 -4.54 14.06
CA PRO A 52 -25.96 -3.82 14.55
C PRO A 52 -24.74 -4.72 14.77
N LEU A 53 -24.92 -6.04 14.74
CA LEU A 53 -23.84 -7.02 14.85
C LEU A 53 -24.04 -8.16 13.85
N MET A 54 -23.05 -8.37 13.00
CA MET A 54 -23.09 -9.33 11.91
C MET A 54 -21.76 -10.09 11.81
N ARG A 55 -21.81 -11.35 11.39
CA ARG A 55 -20.67 -12.05 10.79
C ARG A 55 -20.74 -11.87 9.29
N VAL A 56 -19.61 -11.53 8.69
CA VAL A 56 -19.48 -11.28 7.26
C VAL A 56 -18.32 -12.11 6.72
N ARG A 57 -18.58 -12.84 5.64
CA ARG A 57 -17.55 -13.53 4.87
C ARG A 57 -17.58 -13.06 3.43
N ILE A 58 -16.43 -12.62 2.92
CA ILE A 58 -16.22 -12.18 1.54
C ILE A 58 -15.15 -13.06 0.91
N GLU A 59 -15.44 -13.58 -0.27
CA GLU A 59 -14.51 -14.35 -1.09
C GLU A 59 -14.36 -13.67 -2.44
N LEU A 60 -13.11 -13.58 -2.89
CA LEU A 60 -12.71 -12.93 -4.13
C LEU A 60 -11.86 -13.90 -4.95
N ASP A 61 -12.15 -14.01 -6.23
CA ASP A 61 -11.30 -14.68 -7.22
C ASP A 61 -11.18 -13.76 -8.44
N VAL A 62 -9.94 -13.38 -8.79
CA VAL A 62 -9.62 -12.41 -9.83
C VAL A 62 -8.58 -13.00 -10.76
N LYS A 63 -8.76 -12.78 -12.06
CA LYS A 63 -7.80 -13.11 -13.11
C LYS A 63 -7.75 -11.99 -14.16
N GLY A 64 -6.61 -11.80 -14.79
CA GLY A 64 -6.47 -10.87 -15.91
C GLY A 64 -5.07 -10.33 -16.02
N ASN A 65 -4.93 -9.04 -16.32
CA ASN A 65 -3.66 -8.38 -16.57
C ASN A 65 -3.50 -7.09 -15.77
N VAL A 66 -2.30 -6.92 -15.23
CA VAL A 66 -1.81 -5.64 -14.70
C VAL A 66 -1.08 -4.90 -15.81
N LEU A 67 -1.50 -3.68 -16.10
CA LEU A 67 -0.95 -2.82 -17.15
C LEU A 67 0.06 -1.88 -16.53
N VAL A 68 1.35 -2.09 -16.81
CA VAL A 68 2.42 -1.28 -16.21
C VAL A 68 3.10 -0.41 -17.28
N PRO A 69 3.26 0.90 -17.08
CA PRO A 69 3.92 1.77 -18.06
C PRO A 69 5.36 1.33 -18.33
N LYS A 70 5.77 1.12 -19.59
CA LYS A 70 7.15 0.70 -19.91
C LYS A 70 8.20 1.73 -19.49
N ASN A 71 7.84 3.02 -19.48
CA ASN A 71 8.67 4.10 -18.96
C ASN A 71 7.78 5.08 -18.16
N PRO A 72 7.90 5.18 -16.83
CA PRO A 72 7.07 6.07 -16.00
C PRO A 72 7.33 7.57 -16.24
N LEU A 73 8.36 7.93 -17.02
CA LEU A 73 8.73 9.32 -17.35
C LEU A 73 8.37 9.72 -18.79
N ILE A 74 7.84 8.81 -19.62
CA ILE A 74 7.44 9.06 -21.02
C ILE A 74 5.99 8.57 -21.22
N LYS A 75 5.27 9.15 -22.18
CA LYS A 75 3.83 8.97 -22.44
C LYS A 75 3.27 7.57 -22.08
N PRO A 76 2.13 7.48 -21.36
CA PRO A 76 1.51 6.23 -20.89
C PRO A 76 1.11 5.20 -21.97
N SER A 77 1.25 5.50 -23.26
CA SER A 77 0.67 4.72 -24.35
C SER A 77 1.35 3.36 -24.59
N GLU A 78 2.56 3.15 -24.06
CA GLU A 78 3.21 1.83 -24.11
C GLU A 78 3.21 1.18 -22.73
N THR A 79 2.26 0.27 -22.51
CA THR A 79 2.18 -0.56 -21.30
C THR A 79 2.75 -1.96 -21.57
N ARG A 80 3.23 -2.61 -20.50
CA ARG A 80 3.51 -4.04 -20.46
C ARG A 80 2.42 -4.72 -19.65
N GLU A 81 1.81 -5.73 -20.22
CA GLU A 81 0.85 -6.58 -19.52
C GLU A 81 1.57 -7.64 -18.68
N LEU A 82 1.12 -7.80 -17.45
CA LEU A 82 1.58 -8.83 -16.54
C LEU A 82 0.37 -9.64 -16.07
N PRO A 83 0.30 -10.94 -16.38
CA PRO A 83 -0.84 -11.74 -15.98
C PRO A 83 -0.91 -11.83 -14.46
N ILE A 84 -2.11 -11.73 -13.91
CA ILE A 84 -2.38 -11.84 -12.48
C ILE A 84 -3.52 -12.81 -12.24
N GLU A 85 -3.33 -13.65 -11.22
CA GLU A 85 -4.36 -14.44 -10.57
C GLU A 85 -4.34 -14.09 -9.08
N SER A 86 -5.49 -13.87 -8.46
CA SER A 86 -5.55 -13.53 -7.04
C SER A 86 -6.81 -14.09 -6.41
N LYS A 87 -6.65 -14.72 -5.25
CA LYS A 87 -7.76 -15.15 -4.40
C LYS A 87 -7.64 -14.52 -3.04
N ALA A 88 -8.74 -14.04 -2.48
CA ALA A 88 -8.75 -13.49 -1.14
C ALA A 88 -9.99 -13.92 -0.36
N VAL A 89 -9.83 -14.07 0.94
CA VAL A 89 -10.91 -14.37 1.89
C VAL A 89 -10.82 -13.37 3.03
N LEU A 90 -11.96 -12.76 3.35
CA LEU A 90 -12.16 -11.97 4.56
C LEU A 90 -13.31 -12.60 5.33
N ASP A 91 -13.11 -12.97 6.59
CA ASP A 91 -14.13 -13.45 7.51
C ASP A 91 -14.01 -12.65 8.80
N TYR A 92 -15.04 -11.88 9.13
CA TYR A 92 -15.01 -10.95 10.24
C TYR A 92 -16.36 -10.81 10.94
N GLU A 93 -16.30 -10.49 12.22
CA GLU A 93 -17.41 -9.87 12.92
C GLU A 93 -17.41 -8.37 12.65
N GLU A 94 -18.57 -7.77 12.44
CA GLU A 94 -18.76 -6.34 12.28
C GLU A 94 -19.82 -5.85 13.26
N ARG A 95 -19.43 -4.90 14.12
CA ARG A 95 -20.34 -4.16 15.00
C ARG A 95 -20.49 -2.73 14.51
N GLN A 96 -21.72 -2.33 14.21
CA GLN A 96 -22.07 -0.98 13.83
C GLN A 96 -22.08 -0.02 15.03
N ARG A 97 -21.59 1.19 14.80
CA ARG A 97 -21.53 2.29 15.77
C ARG A 97 -22.16 3.51 15.10
N LEU A 98 -23.48 3.62 15.25
CA LEU A 98 -24.24 4.77 14.77
C LEU A 98 -23.84 6.00 15.59
N ALA A 99 -23.57 7.12 14.92
CA ALA A 99 -23.53 8.40 15.62
C ALA A 99 -24.97 8.80 15.98
N ALA A 100 -25.19 9.32 17.19
CA ALA A 100 -26.51 9.65 17.69
C ALA A 100 -27.30 10.68 16.83
N GLU A 101 -26.61 11.38 15.93
CA GLU A 101 -27.15 12.47 15.09
C GLU A 101 -26.76 12.33 13.60
N SER A 102 -26.26 11.18 13.13
CA SER A 102 -25.88 11.03 11.72
C SER A 102 -27.11 10.90 10.81
N GLU A 103 -27.27 11.83 9.88
CA GLU A 103 -28.09 11.64 8.67
C GLU A 103 -27.26 10.90 7.61
N GLY A 104 -27.75 9.77 7.10
CA GLY A 104 -27.14 9.06 5.96
C GLY A 104 -26.11 7.97 6.32
N TRP A 105 -25.07 7.84 5.50
CA TRP A 105 -24.11 6.72 5.52
C TRP A 105 -22.90 6.94 6.45
N ASP A 106 -22.99 7.91 7.35
CA ASP A 106 -21.95 8.24 8.32
C ASP A 106 -21.90 7.20 9.43
N LEU A 107 -21.30 6.06 9.11
CA LEU A 107 -21.20 4.91 10.00
C LEU A 107 -19.75 4.62 10.37
N VAL A 108 -19.54 4.31 11.64
CA VAL A 108 -18.30 3.71 12.12
C VAL A 108 -18.59 2.25 12.42
N THR A 109 -17.71 1.35 12.00
CA THR A 109 -17.80 -0.07 12.38
C THR A 109 -16.53 -0.56 13.05
N GLU A 110 -16.71 -1.38 14.07
CA GLU A 110 -15.64 -2.19 14.64
C GLU A 110 -15.64 -3.53 13.94
N ARG A 111 -14.48 -3.97 13.47
CA ARG A 111 -14.31 -5.30 12.87
C ARG A 111 -13.28 -6.12 13.62
N TYR A 112 -13.57 -7.40 13.79
CA TYR A 112 -12.58 -8.40 14.19
C TYR A 112 -12.47 -9.46 13.10
N TYR A 113 -11.28 -9.61 12.51
CA TYR A 113 -11.01 -10.57 11.45
C TYR A 113 -10.61 -11.94 12.02
N HIS A 114 -11.44 -12.94 11.77
CA HIS A 114 -11.14 -14.36 11.98
C HIS A 114 -10.17 -14.87 10.92
N ALA A 115 -10.38 -14.43 9.68
CA ALA A 115 -9.48 -14.65 8.56
C ALA A 115 -9.41 -13.37 7.72
N ALA A 116 -8.21 -12.98 7.35
CA ALA A 116 -7.99 -12.07 6.24
C ALA A 116 -6.72 -12.55 5.54
N GLU A 117 -6.89 -13.14 4.38
CA GLU A 117 -5.80 -13.78 3.63
C GLU A 117 -5.97 -13.58 2.13
N SER A 118 -4.84 -13.52 1.43
CA SER A 118 -4.79 -13.43 -0.02
C SER A 118 -3.62 -14.23 -0.55
N THR A 119 -3.87 -14.96 -1.64
CA THR A 119 -2.84 -15.58 -2.45
C THR A 119 -2.93 -15.02 -3.84
N SER A 120 -1.85 -14.40 -4.30
CA SER A 120 -1.75 -13.80 -5.63
C SER A 120 -0.55 -14.34 -6.38
N LYS A 121 -0.72 -14.50 -7.69
CA LYS A 121 0.33 -14.83 -8.63
C LYS A 121 0.41 -13.76 -9.69
N LEU A 122 1.45 -12.93 -9.64
CA LEU A 122 1.76 -11.94 -10.66
C LEU A 122 2.88 -12.47 -11.55
N ASN A 123 2.55 -12.87 -12.77
CA ASN A 123 3.45 -13.50 -13.72
C ASN A 123 4.09 -14.79 -13.14
N LYS A 124 5.34 -14.73 -12.68
CA LYS A 124 6.06 -15.86 -12.05
C LYS A 124 6.20 -15.71 -10.54
N THR A 125 5.78 -14.57 -9.99
CA THR A 125 5.76 -14.32 -8.55
C THR A 125 4.52 -14.89 -7.94
N SER A 126 4.65 -15.70 -6.91
CA SER A 126 3.52 -15.96 -6.00
C SER A 126 3.76 -15.23 -4.70
N ARG A 127 2.67 -14.77 -4.08
CA ARG A 127 2.68 -14.10 -2.79
C ARG A 127 1.49 -14.57 -2.00
N HIS A 128 1.73 -14.94 -0.74
CA HIS A 128 0.70 -15.13 0.25
C HIS A 128 0.77 -13.97 1.25
N GLN A 129 -0.38 -13.46 1.67
CA GLN A 129 -0.51 -12.43 2.68
C GLN A 129 -1.59 -12.83 3.64
N THR A 130 -1.35 -12.62 4.93
CA THR A 130 -2.34 -12.78 6.00
C THR A 130 -2.23 -11.60 6.94
N ILE A 131 -3.32 -11.26 7.60
CA ILE A 131 -3.32 -10.23 8.65
C ILE A 131 -2.60 -10.74 9.90
N ARG A 132 -1.82 -9.88 10.55
CA ARG A 132 -1.20 -10.22 11.84
C ARG A 132 -2.24 -10.26 12.95
N ASP A 133 -1.99 -11.09 13.96
CA ASP A 133 -2.88 -11.21 15.12
C ASP A 133 -3.14 -9.88 15.82
N SER A 134 -2.10 -9.05 15.99
CA SER A 134 -2.22 -7.72 16.59
C SER A 134 -3.03 -6.72 15.76
N ALA A 135 -3.25 -7.01 14.48
CA ALA A 135 -3.97 -6.18 13.52
C ALA A 135 -5.40 -6.67 13.23
N ARG A 136 -5.84 -7.80 13.80
CA ARG A 136 -7.17 -8.39 13.55
C ARG A 136 -8.33 -7.50 13.97
N GLN A 137 -8.13 -6.62 14.95
CA GLN A 137 -9.14 -5.63 15.32
C GLN A 137 -8.92 -4.33 14.56
N THR A 138 -9.97 -3.84 13.91
CA THR A 138 -9.94 -2.60 13.13
C THR A 138 -11.19 -1.75 13.35
N VAL A 139 -11.06 -0.47 13.06
CA VAL A 139 -12.16 0.49 12.98
C VAL A 139 -12.26 0.98 11.54
N VAL A 140 -13.47 1.05 11.03
CA VAL A 140 -13.79 1.47 9.66
C VAL A 140 -14.71 2.68 9.72
N HIS A 141 -14.26 3.83 9.24
CA HIS A 141 -15.08 5.03 9.09
C HIS A 141 -15.60 5.14 7.66
N GLN A 142 -16.92 5.15 7.49
CA GLN A 142 -17.60 5.16 6.18
C GLN A 142 -18.08 6.55 5.72
N LYS A 143 -17.65 7.63 6.39
CA LYS A 143 -18.02 9.02 6.02
C LYS A 143 -17.73 9.39 4.56
N ARG A 144 -16.76 8.71 3.95
CA ARG A 144 -16.34 8.91 2.55
C ARG A 144 -15.97 7.55 1.96
N LEU A 145 -16.10 7.42 0.64
CA LEU A 145 -15.64 6.25 -0.09
C LEU A 145 -14.30 6.53 -0.80
N PRO A 146 -13.38 5.55 -0.82
CA PRO A 146 -13.38 4.33 -0.03
C PRO A 146 -13.27 4.61 1.48
N PRO A 147 -13.78 3.72 2.35
CA PRO A 147 -13.78 3.93 3.79
C PRO A 147 -12.36 3.96 4.37
N THR A 148 -12.18 4.72 5.46
CA THR A 148 -10.90 4.79 6.15
C THR A 148 -10.81 3.70 7.22
N ILE A 149 -9.82 2.81 7.07
CA ILE A 149 -9.57 1.69 7.98
C ILE A 149 -8.33 1.98 8.82
N TYR A 150 -8.37 1.72 10.13
CA TYR A 150 -7.18 1.70 11.00
C TYR A 150 -7.34 0.64 12.10
N SER A 151 -6.24 0.28 12.75
CA SER A 151 -6.28 -0.57 13.95
C SER A 151 -6.13 0.29 15.21
N PRO A 152 -6.93 0.06 16.27
CA PRO A 152 -6.82 0.80 17.52
C PRO A 152 -5.57 0.41 18.33
N THR A 153 -5.01 -0.78 18.08
CA THR A 153 -3.94 -1.38 18.88
C THR A 153 -2.58 -1.35 18.20
N THR A 154 -2.53 -1.34 16.86
CA THR A 154 -1.26 -1.39 16.11
C THR A 154 -1.29 -0.54 14.83
N PHE A 155 -0.12 -0.35 14.23
CA PHE A 155 0.01 0.25 12.91
C PHE A 155 -0.04 -0.83 11.83
N LEU A 156 -0.92 -0.63 10.85
CA LEU A 156 -1.07 -1.54 9.73
C LEU A 156 0.10 -1.37 8.75
N THR A 157 0.57 -2.46 8.17
CA THR A 157 1.47 -2.39 7.01
C THR A 157 0.69 -2.02 5.75
N HIS A 158 1.38 -1.63 4.67
CA HIS A 158 0.72 -1.48 3.37
C HIS A 158 0.10 -2.77 2.85
N GLY A 159 0.72 -3.91 3.13
CA GLY A 159 0.19 -5.22 2.76
C GLY A 159 -1.14 -5.49 3.45
N GLU A 160 -1.25 -5.21 4.74
CA GLU A 160 -2.48 -5.39 5.51
C GLU A 160 -3.56 -4.38 5.11
N LEU A 161 -3.22 -3.10 4.93
CA LEU A 161 -4.19 -2.12 4.41
C LEU A 161 -4.76 -2.55 3.06
N SER A 162 -3.91 -3.03 2.15
CA SER A 162 -4.34 -3.53 0.85
C SER A 162 -5.21 -4.77 0.96
N LEU A 163 -4.94 -5.65 1.93
CA LEU A 163 -5.71 -6.86 2.18
C LEU A 163 -7.09 -6.53 2.78
N LEU A 164 -7.15 -5.55 3.68
CA LEU A 164 -8.36 -5.14 4.38
C LEU A 164 -9.27 -4.23 3.54
N LYS A 165 -8.74 -3.61 2.48
CA LYS A 165 -9.52 -2.92 1.44
C LYS A 165 -10.36 -3.95 0.67
N SER A 166 -11.51 -4.33 1.23
CA SER A 166 -12.49 -5.18 0.56
C SER A 166 -13.07 -4.45 -0.66
N PRO A 167 -13.11 -5.07 -1.85
CA PRO A 167 -13.82 -4.53 -3.00
C PRO A 167 -15.35 -4.62 -2.86
N LEU A 168 -15.88 -5.20 -1.77
CA LEU A 168 -17.30 -5.24 -1.45
C LEU A 168 -17.55 -4.58 -0.09
N ASN A 169 -18.47 -3.61 -0.06
CA ASN A 169 -18.99 -3.02 1.16
C ASN A 169 -20.23 -3.79 1.62
N ALA A 170 -20.09 -4.50 2.73
CA ALA A 170 -21.18 -5.28 3.31
C ALA A 170 -22.36 -4.42 3.75
N LEU A 171 -22.13 -3.15 4.09
CA LEU A 171 -23.18 -2.25 4.58
C LEU A 171 -23.99 -1.62 3.45
N ALA A 172 -23.58 -1.84 2.20
CA ALA A 172 -24.21 -1.24 1.03
C ALA A 172 -25.15 -2.16 0.24
N SER A 173 -25.33 -3.42 0.67
CA SER A 173 -26.16 -4.36 -0.09
C SER A 173 -27.65 -4.03 -0.06
N GLU A 174 -28.15 -3.49 1.05
CA GLU A 174 -29.54 -3.10 1.24
C GLU A 174 -29.93 -1.93 0.33
N SER A 175 -28.98 -1.05 -0.02
CA SER A 175 -29.27 0.11 -0.86
C SER A 175 -29.49 -0.24 -2.33
N LEU A 176 -29.37 -1.52 -2.71
CA LEU A 176 -29.72 -2.01 -4.04
C LEU A 176 -31.21 -2.33 -4.17
N LEU A 177 -31.94 -2.37 -3.06
CA LEU A 177 -33.37 -2.69 -3.03
C LEU A 177 -34.21 -1.50 -3.52
N PRO A 178 -35.39 -1.75 -4.12
CA PRO A 178 -36.26 -0.68 -4.59
C PRO A 178 -37.03 -0.05 -3.41
N ASP A 179 -37.25 1.27 -3.46
CA ASP A 179 -38.06 1.96 -2.45
C ASP A 179 -39.56 1.61 -2.52
N GLN A 180 -40.00 1.22 -3.72
CA GLN A 180 -41.39 0.92 -4.06
C GLN A 180 -41.71 -0.57 -3.83
N ALA A 181 -42.99 -0.87 -3.64
CA ALA A 181 -43.45 -2.25 -3.62
C ALA A 181 -43.26 -2.91 -4.99
N VAL A 182 -42.89 -4.19 -4.99
CA VAL A 182 -42.56 -4.97 -6.18
C VAL A 182 -43.26 -6.32 -6.20
N THR A 183 -43.39 -6.87 -7.39
CA THR A 183 -43.86 -8.21 -7.71
C THR A 183 -42.79 -8.97 -8.49
N ALA A 184 -42.92 -10.29 -8.59
CA ALA A 184 -41.98 -11.09 -9.39
C ALA A 184 -42.06 -10.68 -10.87
N GLY A 185 -40.89 -10.45 -11.48
CA GLY A 185 -40.72 -9.95 -12.85
C GLY A 185 -40.55 -8.44 -12.96
N ASP A 186 -40.80 -7.68 -11.88
CA ASP A 186 -40.62 -6.23 -11.90
C ASP A 186 -39.16 -5.85 -12.11
N ARG A 187 -38.96 -4.73 -12.81
CA ARG A 187 -37.65 -4.18 -13.12
C ARG A 187 -37.55 -2.73 -12.69
N TYR A 188 -36.37 -2.37 -12.21
CA TYR A 188 -36.05 -1.02 -11.79
C TYR A 188 -34.58 -0.71 -12.06
N LYS A 189 -34.24 0.57 -12.08
CA LYS A 189 -32.86 1.02 -12.21
C LYS A 189 -32.25 1.20 -10.83
N ILE A 190 -31.02 0.73 -10.65
CA ILE A 190 -30.21 1.01 -9.46
C ILE A 190 -29.41 2.29 -9.75
N ASP A 191 -29.43 3.24 -8.81
CA ASP A 191 -28.55 4.41 -8.88
C ASP A 191 -27.09 3.94 -8.86
N VAL A 192 -26.28 4.44 -9.80
CA VAL A 192 -24.86 4.12 -9.89
C VAL A 192 -24.08 4.50 -8.63
N GLN A 193 -24.57 5.45 -7.83
CA GLN A 193 -23.98 5.76 -6.52
C GLN A 193 -24.11 4.59 -5.52
N HIS A 194 -25.21 3.82 -5.57
CA HIS A 194 -25.34 2.61 -4.75
C HIS A 194 -24.39 1.50 -5.21
N ILE A 195 -24.06 1.45 -6.50
CA ILE A 195 -23.04 0.53 -7.02
C ILE A 195 -21.64 0.97 -6.59
N ALA A 196 -21.36 2.28 -6.60
CA ALA A 196 -20.11 2.83 -6.06
C ALA A 196 -19.96 2.50 -4.57
N ALA A 197 -21.03 2.67 -3.79
CA ALA A 197 -21.06 2.29 -2.37
C ALA A 197 -20.81 0.80 -2.16
N LEU A 198 -21.46 -0.07 -2.96
CA LEU A 198 -21.25 -1.51 -2.93
C LEU A 198 -19.81 -1.91 -3.23
N LEU A 199 -19.13 -1.20 -4.15
CA LEU A 199 -17.79 -1.54 -4.60
C LEU A 199 -16.67 -0.71 -3.94
N ASN A 200 -16.99 0.14 -2.97
CA ASN A 200 -16.06 1.10 -2.34
C ASN A 200 -15.34 2.03 -3.35
N TRP A 201 -16.03 2.48 -4.40
CA TRP A 201 -15.48 3.41 -5.38
C TRP A 201 -15.43 4.84 -4.87
N THR A 202 -14.44 5.61 -5.31
CA THR A 202 -14.32 7.04 -4.97
C THR A 202 -15.48 7.84 -5.56
N THR A 203 -15.80 7.59 -6.84
CA THR A 203 -16.97 8.17 -7.52
C THR A 203 -17.56 7.19 -8.52
N ALA A 204 -18.86 7.28 -8.76
CA ALA A 204 -19.48 6.83 -10.02
C ALA A 204 -19.97 8.06 -10.79
N ASP A 205 -19.53 8.19 -12.03
CA ASP A 205 -19.79 9.37 -12.85
C ASP A 205 -20.94 9.11 -13.84
N SER A 206 -21.02 7.89 -14.38
CA SER A 206 -22.07 7.49 -15.32
C SER A 206 -22.24 5.98 -15.39
N GLY A 207 -23.36 5.52 -15.93
CA GLY A 207 -23.63 4.09 -16.08
C GLY A 207 -25.13 3.82 -16.14
N SER A 208 -25.47 2.55 -16.31
CA SER A 208 -26.85 2.08 -16.22
C SER A 208 -26.84 0.66 -15.67
N VAL A 209 -27.46 0.47 -14.51
CA VAL A 209 -27.63 -0.84 -13.90
C VAL A 209 -29.12 -1.11 -13.75
N GLU A 210 -29.60 -2.16 -14.42
CA GLU A 210 -30.97 -2.62 -14.34
C GLU A 210 -31.03 -3.82 -13.39
N CYS A 211 -32.03 -3.82 -12.51
CA CYS A 211 -32.33 -4.89 -11.59
C CYS A 211 -33.70 -5.50 -11.90
N GLU A 212 -33.82 -6.81 -11.74
CA GLU A 212 -35.03 -7.58 -11.93
C GLU A 212 -35.31 -8.43 -10.67
N VAL A 213 -36.56 -8.41 -10.21
CA VAL A 213 -37.06 -9.28 -9.14
C VAL A 213 -37.35 -10.64 -9.76
N VAL A 214 -36.39 -11.56 -9.72
CA VAL A 214 -36.48 -12.89 -10.36
C VAL A 214 -37.55 -13.75 -9.70
N SER A 215 -37.64 -13.73 -8.39
CA SER A 215 -38.68 -14.43 -7.64
C SER A 215 -38.96 -13.72 -6.33
N LEU A 216 -40.21 -13.78 -5.89
CA LEU A 216 -40.68 -13.22 -4.64
C LEU A 216 -41.65 -14.21 -4.00
N ASP A 217 -41.32 -14.66 -2.80
CA ASP A 217 -42.16 -15.52 -1.95
C ASP A 217 -42.16 -14.96 -0.52
N ASP A 218 -42.93 -15.54 0.41
CA ASP A 218 -43.07 -15.06 1.79
C ASP A 218 -41.76 -14.98 2.58
N ARG A 219 -40.75 -15.78 2.22
CA ARG A 219 -39.47 -15.87 2.93
C ARG A 219 -38.38 -15.02 2.31
N GLN A 220 -38.34 -14.93 0.98
CA GLN A 220 -37.22 -14.31 0.29
C GLN A 220 -37.60 -13.62 -1.02
N ALA A 221 -36.82 -12.62 -1.38
CA ALA A 221 -36.77 -12.06 -2.72
C ALA A 221 -35.40 -12.36 -3.36
N LYS A 222 -35.42 -12.90 -4.58
CA LYS A 222 -34.21 -13.10 -5.39
C LYS A 222 -34.17 -12.02 -6.45
N LEU A 223 -33.07 -11.26 -6.46
CA LEU A 223 -32.86 -10.18 -7.41
C LEU A 223 -31.62 -10.48 -8.26
N GLN A 224 -31.67 -10.06 -9.52
CA GLN A 224 -30.51 -10.06 -10.40
C GLN A 224 -30.34 -8.68 -11.00
N PHE A 225 -29.10 -8.22 -11.11
CA PHE A 225 -28.81 -6.92 -11.70
C PHE A 225 -27.65 -7.02 -12.67
N LYS A 226 -27.67 -6.20 -13.70
CA LYS A 226 -26.59 -6.15 -14.69
C LYS A 226 -26.47 -4.75 -15.26
N GLY A 227 -25.26 -4.43 -15.71
CA GLY A 227 -25.03 -3.15 -16.34
C GLY A 227 -23.57 -2.78 -16.39
N ASN A 228 -23.32 -1.50 -16.58
CA ASN A 228 -21.98 -0.94 -16.62
C ASN A 228 -21.92 0.35 -15.81
N VAL A 229 -20.76 0.62 -15.22
CA VAL A 229 -20.49 1.83 -14.45
C VAL A 229 -19.11 2.36 -14.80
N LYS A 230 -19.01 3.69 -14.96
CA LYS A 230 -17.78 4.45 -15.13
C LYS A 230 -17.61 5.40 -13.97
N GLY A 231 -16.39 5.52 -13.49
CA GLY A 231 -16.08 6.37 -12.35
C GLY A 231 -14.59 6.37 -12.02
N SER A 232 -14.28 6.50 -10.74
CA SER A 232 -12.92 6.49 -10.26
C SER A 232 -12.70 5.60 -9.03
N VAL A 233 -11.56 4.92 -9.01
CA VAL A 233 -11.06 4.17 -7.85
C VAL A 233 -9.67 4.71 -7.52
N ASP A 234 -9.49 5.21 -6.29
CA ASP A 234 -8.25 5.86 -5.86
C ASP A 234 -7.82 6.97 -6.87
N SER A 235 -8.79 7.74 -7.39
CA SER A 235 -8.62 8.80 -8.40
C SER A 235 -8.18 8.35 -9.80
N VAL A 236 -8.27 7.05 -10.12
CA VAL A 236 -7.96 6.51 -11.45
C VAL A 236 -9.23 6.13 -12.20
N GLU A 237 -9.35 6.56 -13.46
CA GLU A 237 -10.47 6.26 -14.35
C GLU A 237 -10.67 4.74 -14.47
N THR A 238 -11.87 4.29 -14.09
CA THR A 238 -12.25 2.88 -14.02
C THR A 238 -13.62 2.68 -14.68
N GLU A 239 -13.72 1.65 -15.51
CA GLU A 239 -14.97 1.17 -16.11
C GLU A 239 -15.18 -0.29 -15.72
N ILE A 240 -16.42 -0.65 -15.34
CA ILE A 240 -16.81 -2.03 -15.12
C ILE A 240 -18.05 -2.41 -15.93
N GLU A 241 -18.07 -3.66 -16.35
CA GLU A 241 -19.28 -4.40 -16.68
C GLU A 241 -19.57 -5.35 -15.49
N LEU A 242 -20.80 -5.38 -15.02
CA LEU A 242 -21.18 -6.19 -13.86
C LEU A 242 -22.43 -7.04 -14.12
N LEU A 243 -22.43 -8.23 -13.53
CA LEU A 243 -23.58 -9.09 -13.33
C LEU A 243 -23.64 -9.49 -11.86
N GLY A 244 -24.74 -9.18 -11.22
CA GLY A 244 -24.95 -9.41 -9.81
C GLY A 244 -26.19 -10.23 -9.52
N LYS A 245 -26.15 -10.93 -8.39
CA LYS A 245 -27.30 -11.57 -7.76
C LYS A 245 -27.33 -11.20 -6.28
N LEU A 246 -28.53 -10.97 -5.78
CA LEU A 246 -28.81 -10.56 -4.42
C LEU A 246 -29.95 -11.41 -3.88
N LEU A 247 -29.79 -11.92 -2.66
CA LEU A 247 -30.88 -12.54 -1.91
C LEU A 247 -31.27 -11.59 -0.78
N PHE A 248 -32.55 -11.29 -0.66
CA PHE A 248 -33.12 -10.56 0.47
C PHE A 248 -34.00 -11.52 1.29
N ASP A 249 -33.67 -11.67 2.58
CA ASP A 249 -34.49 -12.40 3.55
C ASP A 249 -35.59 -11.47 4.05
N ARG A 250 -36.84 -11.83 3.79
CA ARG A 250 -38.01 -11.01 4.15
C ARG A 250 -38.43 -11.17 5.61
N GLU A 251 -38.09 -12.30 6.24
CA GLU A 251 -38.40 -12.53 7.65
C GLU A 251 -37.43 -11.75 8.54
N GLN A 252 -36.14 -11.75 8.17
CA GLN A 252 -35.08 -11.10 8.94
C GLN A 252 -34.74 -9.69 8.44
N GLY A 253 -35.20 -9.30 7.26
CA GLY A 253 -35.06 -7.94 6.74
C GLY A 253 -33.63 -7.56 6.34
N PHE A 254 -32.82 -8.46 5.78
CA PHE A 254 -31.47 -8.13 5.32
C PHE A 254 -31.06 -8.95 4.11
N CYS A 255 -29.95 -8.59 3.47
CA CYS A 255 -29.41 -9.34 2.33
C CYS A 255 -28.34 -10.39 2.75
N PRO A 256 -28.69 -11.65 3.07
CA PRO A 256 -27.71 -12.64 3.55
C PRO A 256 -26.65 -13.02 2.50
N TRP A 257 -26.90 -12.75 1.22
CA TRP A 257 -26.02 -13.19 0.16
C TRP A 257 -25.98 -12.22 -1.02
N VAL A 258 -24.76 -11.93 -1.47
CA VAL A 258 -24.45 -11.18 -2.69
C VAL A 258 -23.43 -11.96 -3.50
N ALA A 259 -23.64 -12.06 -4.81
CA ALA A 259 -22.59 -12.48 -5.72
C ALA A 259 -22.49 -11.53 -6.91
N LEU A 260 -21.26 -11.23 -7.30
CA LEU A 260 -20.93 -10.34 -8.40
C LEU A 260 -19.93 -11.03 -9.32
N ALA A 261 -20.14 -10.93 -10.62
CA ALA A 261 -19.12 -11.09 -11.63
C ALA A 261 -18.86 -9.71 -12.23
N VAL A 262 -17.60 -9.29 -12.24
CA VAL A 262 -17.16 -8.00 -12.76
C VAL A 262 -16.10 -8.19 -13.81
N HIS A 263 -16.14 -7.37 -14.85
CA HIS A 263 -15.05 -7.18 -15.78
C HIS A 263 -14.64 -5.71 -15.70
N GLU A 264 -13.44 -5.46 -15.21
CA GLU A 264 -12.92 -4.15 -14.89
C GLU A 264 -11.81 -3.75 -15.86
N LYS A 265 -11.92 -2.54 -16.40
CA LYS A 265 -10.86 -1.84 -17.14
C LYS A 265 -10.50 -0.57 -16.39
N ARG A 266 -9.25 -0.51 -15.92
CA ARG A 266 -8.68 0.65 -15.25
C ARG A 266 -7.48 1.15 -16.02
N ARG A 267 -7.43 2.44 -16.30
CA ARG A 267 -6.26 3.03 -16.97
C ARG A 267 -5.05 2.98 -16.05
N SER A 268 -3.86 2.89 -16.63
CA SER A 268 -2.64 3.10 -15.85
C SER A 268 -2.48 4.57 -15.54
N GLY A 269 -2.29 4.89 -14.27
CA GLY A 269 -1.87 6.21 -13.80
C GLY A 269 -0.34 6.41 -13.90
N GLN A 270 0.15 7.55 -13.40
CA GLN A 270 1.58 7.79 -13.20
C GLN A 270 2.15 6.99 -12.00
N ALA A 271 1.32 6.66 -11.02
CA ALA A 271 1.68 5.96 -9.81
C ALA A 271 0.98 4.61 -9.64
N GLU A 272 -0.29 4.52 -10.05
CA GLU A 272 -1.07 3.29 -9.96
C GLU A 272 -1.03 2.51 -11.29
N PRO A 273 -0.86 1.18 -11.27
CA PRO A 273 -0.94 0.37 -12.48
C PRO A 273 -2.37 0.38 -13.03
N GLY A 274 -2.48 0.15 -14.34
CA GLY A 274 -3.78 -0.12 -14.96
C GLY A 274 -4.16 -1.59 -14.78
N PHE A 275 -5.42 -1.90 -15.08
CA PHE A 275 -5.99 -3.22 -14.94
C PHE A 275 -6.91 -3.55 -16.11
N ASP A 276 -6.86 -4.81 -16.52
CA ASP A 276 -7.90 -5.47 -17.32
C ASP A 276 -8.18 -6.81 -16.63
N LEU A 277 -9.25 -6.85 -15.82
CA LEU A 277 -9.49 -7.92 -14.85
C LEU A 277 -10.91 -8.47 -14.98
N ALA A 278 -11.04 -9.78 -14.86
CA ALA A 278 -12.30 -10.44 -14.58
C ALA A 278 -12.27 -10.97 -13.13
N GLY A 279 -13.27 -10.61 -12.35
CA GLY A 279 -13.39 -10.98 -10.95
C GLY A 279 -14.75 -11.58 -10.62
N THR A 280 -14.76 -12.55 -9.70
CA THR A 280 -15.98 -12.99 -9.02
C THR A 280 -15.86 -12.67 -7.54
N LEU A 281 -16.89 -12.04 -7.00
CA LEU A 281 -17.01 -11.72 -5.59
C LEU A 281 -18.23 -12.42 -5.02
N ARG A 282 -18.09 -12.94 -3.80
CA ARG A 282 -19.20 -13.53 -3.04
C ARG A 282 -19.17 -12.99 -1.63
N MET A 283 -20.32 -12.59 -1.11
CA MET A 283 -20.48 -12.17 0.26
C MET A 283 -21.61 -12.96 0.91
N ILE A 284 -21.36 -13.43 2.12
CA ILE A 284 -22.35 -14.01 3.03
C ILE A 284 -22.39 -13.16 4.29
N ARG A 285 -23.59 -12.89 4.79
CA ARG A 285 -23.81 -12.17 6.05
C ARG A 285 -24.76 -12.95 6.95
N GLN A 286 -24.52 -12.87 8.24
CA GLN A 286 -25.34 -13.53 9.26
C GLN A 286 -25.44 -12.63 10.50
N PRO A 287 -26.65 -12.22 10.92
CA PRO A 287 -26.86 -11.52 12.17
C PRO A 287 -26.36 -12.32 13.37
N MET A 288 -25.89 -11.63 14.40
CA MET A 288 -25.39 -12.24 15.62
C MET A 288 -26.04 -11.61 16.85
N GLU A 289 -26.38 -12.44 17.84
CA GLU A 289 -26.90 -11.95 19.12
C GLU A 289 -25.79 -11.33 19.99
N LYS A 290 -24.58 -11.89 19.93
CA LYS A 290 -23.42 -11.50 20.75
C LYS A 290 -22.11 -11.68 19.97
N PRO A 291 -21.10 -10.83 20.22
CA PRO A 291 -19.80 -11.00 19.58
C PRO A 291 -19.11 -12.27 20.10
N VAL A 292 -18.26 -12.86 19.27
CA VAL A 292 -17.45 -14.05 19.64
C VAL A 292 -16.01 -13.62 19.93
N ALA A 293 -15.40 -12.85 19.04
CA ALA A 293 -14.03 -12.37 19.19
C ALA A 293 -13.91 -10.84 19.35
N LEU A 294 -14.91 -10.07 18.91
CA LEU A 294 -15.01 -8.68 19.35
C LEU A 294 -15.22 -8.63 20.87
N ALA A 295 -14.63 -7.62 21.52
CA ALA A 295 -14.88 -7.37 22.93
C ALA A 295 -16.38 -7.12 23.16
N SER A 296 -16.95 -7.73 24.21
CA SER A 296 -18.36 -7.53 24.58
C SER A 296 -18.65 -6.06 24.82
N ASP A 297 -17.77 -5.39 25.56
CA ASP A 297 -17.78 -3.94 25.71
C ASP A 297 -17.11 -3.29 24.48
N PRO A 298 -17.81 -2.37 23.80
CA PRO A 298 -17.24 -1.64 22.68
C PRO A 298 -16.06 -0.76 23.08
N ILE A 299 -15.07 -0.66 22.19
CA ILE A 299 -13.99 0.31 22.39
C ILE A 299 -14.55 1.74 22.32
N LEU A 300 -13.97 2.63 23.13
CA LEU A 300 -14.33 4.05 23.11
C LEU A 300 -13.81 4.68 21.81
N ILE A 301 -14.73 4.98 20.90
CA ILE A 301 -14.47 5.68 19.64
C ILE A 301 -15.43 6.86 19.58
N ASP A 302 -14.90 8.04 19.27
CA ASP A 302 -15.73 9.17 18.86
C ASP A 302 -16.21 8.92 17.42
N THR A 303 -17.47 8.53 17.27
CA THR A 303 -18.08 8.24 15.96
C THR A 303 -18.33 9.51 15.14
N THR A 304 -18.29 10.69 15.77
CA THR A 304 -18.55 11.99 15.14
C THR A 304 -17.27 12.65 14.64
N ALA A 305 -16.10 12.29 15.19
CA ALA A 305 -14.80 12.81 14.77
C ALA A 305 -14.29 12.22 13.44
N GLU A 306 -13.27 12.86 12.86
CA GLU A 306 -12.44 12.24 11.82
C GLU A 306 -11.57 11.13 12.43
N PRO A 307 -11.13 10.13 11.64
CA PRO A 307 -10.19 9.11 12.11
C PRO A 307 -8.95 9.76 12.76
N PRO A 308 -8.46 9.26 13.91
CA PRO A 308 -7.31 9.84 14.57
C PRO A 308 -6.08 9.87 13.65
N ALA A 309 -5.55 11.07 13.38
CA ALA A 309 -4.48 11.25 12.39
C ALA A 309 -3.21 10.46 12.75
N ASP A 310 -2.94 10.31 14.05
CA ASP A 310 -1.85 9.51 14.60
C ASP A 310 -2.04 8.00 14.36
N ARG A 311 -3.24 7.53 14.00
CA ARG A 311 -3.54 6.14 13.59
C ARG A 311 -3.53 5.94 12.07
N LEU A 312 -3.30 7.00 11.30
CA LEU A 312 -3.21 6.96 9.84
C LEU A 312 -1.78 6.83 9.32
N TYR A 313 -0.85 6.36 10.16
CA TYR A 313 0.45 5.89 9.75
C TYR A 313 0.41 4.42 9.31
N VAL A 314 1.45 4.03 8.57
CA VAL A 314 1.79 2.64 8.28
C VAL A 314 3.07 2.28 8.98
N GLU A 315 3.16 1.01 9.37
CA GLU A 315 4.44 0.40 9.66
C GLU A 315 5.11 0.02 8.34
N LEU A 316 6.17 0.76 8.02
CA LEU A 316 7.02 0.43 6.90
C LEU A 316 8.19 -0.42 7.40
N GLN A 317 8.48 -1.51 6.69
CA GLN A 317 9.51 -2.44 7.06
C GLN A 317 10.30 -2.87 5.84
N SER A 318 11.63 -2.79 5.95
CA SER A 318 12.55 -3.43 5.00
C SER A 318 13.07 -4.71 5.64
N ALA A 319 12.69 -5.85 5.08
CA ALA A 319 13.20 -7.14 5.51
C ALA A 319 14.69 -7.27 5.18
N GLN A 320 15.12 -6.70 4.05
CA GLN A 320 16.50 -6.78 3.57
C GLN A 320 17.47 -5.91 4.40
N LEU A 321 16.99 -4.82 4.99
CA LEU A 321 17.78 -3.97 5.88
C LEU A 321 17.58 -4.32 7.36
N GLY A 322 16.56 -5.11 7.71
CA GLY A 322 16.22 -5.39 9.10
C GLY A 322 15.92 -4.11 9.89
N CYS A 323 15.13 -3.21 9.31
CA CYS A 323 14.67 -1.98 9.97
C CYS A 323 13.20 -1.68 9.67
N SER A 324 12.55 -0.96 10.58
CA SER A 324 11.19 -0.47 10.42
C SER A 324 11.07 0.97 10.91
N ALA A 325 10.16 1.74 10.29
CA ALA A 325 9.75 3.06 10.74
C ALA A 325 8.25 3.24 10.50
N MET A 326 7.64 4.14 11.27
CA MET A 326 6.29 4.63 11.01
C MET A 326 6.35 5.75 9.97
N MET A 327 5.49 5.67 8.96
CA MET A 327 5.40 6.69 7.91
C MET A 327 3.95 6.95 7.51
N GLN A 328 3.67 8.10 6.90
CA GLN A 328 2.34 8.36 6.34
C GLN A 328 1.99 7.32 5.27
N ARG A 329 0.70 6.97 5.12
CA ARG A 329 0.18 6.01 4.11
C ARG A 329 0.54 6.34 2.65
N ARG A 330 0.97 7.58 2.38
CA ARG A 330 1.42 8.03 1.05
C ARG A 330 2.82 7.53 0.68
N TRP A 331 3.57 6.96 1.63
CA TRP A 331 4.90 6.40 1.39
C TRP A 331 4.85 4.94 0.94
N LYS A 332 5.36 4.65 -0.25
CA LYS A 332 5.43 3.30 -0.79
C LYS A 332 6.88 2.85 -0.89
N MET A 333 7.17 1.62 -0.49
CA MET A 333 8.44 0.97 -0.79
C MET A 333 8.44 0.52 -2.25
N ILE A 334 9.28 1.14 -3.07
CA ILE A 334 9.39 0.87 -4.51
C ILE A 334 10.50 -0.15 -4.79
N GLN A 335 11.48 -0.29 -3.90
CA GLN A 335 12.54 -1.29 -3.99
C GLN A 335 13.00 -1.72 -2.60
N ASP A 336 13.17 -3.02 -2.40
CA ASP A 336 13.80 -3.61 -1.21
C ASP A 336 14.84 -4.63 -1.67
N ARG A 337 16.12 -4.38 -1.40
CA ARG A 337 17.24 -5.25 -1.80
C ARG A 337 18.29 -5.30 -0.68
N PRO A 338 19.14 -6.34 -0.65
CA PRO A 338 20.25 -6.38 0.29
C PRO A 338 21.06 -5.07 0.26
N GLY A 339 21.20 -4.42 1.41
CA GLY A 339 21.97 -3.19 1.60
C GLY A 339 21.28 -1.89 1.19
N ALA A 340 20.18 -1.90 0.42
CA ALA A 340 19.45 -0.66 0.08
C ALA A 340 17.94 -0.85 -0.16
N ALA A 341 17.16 0.14 0.31
CA ALA A 341 15.73 0.25 0.01
C ALA A 341 15.39 1.65 -0.54
N VAL A 342 14.39 1.72 -1.40
CA VAL A 342 13.90 2.97 -2.00
C VAL A 342 12.42 3.12 -1.72
N LEU A 343 12.07 4.30 -1.22
CA LEU A 343 10.75 4.71 -0.79
C LEU A 343 10.32 5.92 -1.60
N ARG A 344 9.04 6.02 -1.96
CA ARG A 344 8.50 7.17 -2.67
C ARG A 344 7.21 7.62 -2.04
N MET A 345 7.11 8.93 -1.81
CA MET A 345 5.89 9.59 -1.38
C MET A 345 5.08 9.98 -2.60
N ILE A 346 3.85 9.49 -2.69
CA ILE A 346 2.98 9.68 -3.85
C ILE A 346 1.65 10.24 -3.38
N GLU A 347 1.15 11.25 -4.09
CA GLU A 347 -0.18 11.81 -3.90
C GLU A 347 -0.77 12.24 -5.24
N HIS A 348 -2.01 11.85 -5.53
CA HIS A 348 -2.72 12.18 -6.78
C HIS A 348 -1.83 12.00 -8.02
N GLU A 349 -1.21 10.83 -8.17
CA GLU A 349 -0.31 10.50 -9.28
C GLU A 349 1.01 11.30 -9.32
N LYS A 350 1.26 12.20 -8.37
CA LYS A 350 2.48 13.02 -8.32
C LYS A 350 3.46 12.47 -7.29
N SER A 351 4.70 12.25 -7.72
CA SER A 351 5.82 11.97 -6.81
C SER A 351 6.21 13.24 -6.07
N LEU A 352 6.01 13.25 -4.74
CA LEU A 352 6.33 14.41 -3.89
C LEU A 352 7.76 14.36 -3.36
N SER A 353 8.22 13.16 -3.01
CA SER A 353 9.54 12.95 -2.40
C SER A 353 10.01 11.50 -2.62
N GLN A 354 11.32 11.30 -2.59
CA GLN A 354 11.93 9.98 -2.54
C GLN A 354 12.83 9.88 -1.32
N CYS A 355 12.80 8.73 -0.63
CA CYS A 355 13.73 8.41 0.43
C CYS A 355 14.53 7.16 0.05
N ASN A 356 15.86 7.27 0.10
CA ASN A 356 16.76 6.14 -0.08
C ASN A 356 17.29 5.74 1.30
N LEU A 357 17.13 4.46 1.66
CA LEU A 357 17.74 3.85 2.83
C LEU A 357 18.94 3.01 2.40
N GLN A 358 20.03 3.14 3.13
CA GLN A 358 21.24 2.38 2.87
C GLN A 358 21.83 1.86 4.19
N MET A 359 22.06 0.55 4.28
CA MET A 359 22.83 -0.02 5.38
C MET A 359 24.29 0.38 5.22
N LEU A 360 24.90 0.85 6.31
CA LEU A 360 26.31 1.23 6.33
C LEU A 360 27.12 0.17 7.10
N PRO A 361 28.42 0.01 6.81
CA PRO A 361 29.29 -0.86 7.60
C PRO A 361 29.28 -0.45 9.07
N ALA A 362 29.24 -1.44 9.98
CA ALA A 362 29.20 -1.17 11.41
C ALA A 362 30.42 -0.34 11.86
N LEU A 363 30.19 0.56 12.82
CA LEU A 363 31.29 1.24 13.52
C LEU A 363 31.88 0.28 14.56
N PRO A 364 33.18 0.37 14.87
CA PRO A 364 33.74 -0.32 16.03
C PRO A 364 32.98 0.06 17.31
N GLU A 365 32.89 -0.85 18.27
CA GLU A 365 32.20 -0.60 19.53
C GLU A 365 32.72 0.68 20.20
N GLY A 366 31.80 1.50 20.73
CA GLY A 366 32.10 2.79 21.34
C GLY A 366 32.51 3.90 20.36
N HIS A 367 32.61 3.63 19.05
CA HIS A 367 32.89 4.66 18.05
C HIS A 367 31.61 5.22 17.45
N GLN A 368 31.58 6.54 17.30
CA GLN A 368 30.42 7.25 16.80
C GLN A 368 30.84 8.30 15.77
N LEU A 369 29.99 8.50 14.76
CA LEU A 369 30.21 9.55 13.76
C LEU A 369 29.92 10.93 14.37
N THR A 370 30.79 11.92 14.19
CA THR A 370 30.50 13.29 14.68
C THR A 370 29.61 14.05 13.70
N LEU A 371 28.82 15.01 14.19
CA LEU A 371 28.00 15.87 13.32
C LEU A 371 28.85 16.63 12.28
N GLU A 372 30.02 17.13 12.66
CA GLU A 372 30.92 17.84 11.74
C GLU A 372 31.51 16.92 10.65
N ALA A 373 31.87 15.68 11.01
CA ALA A 373 32.26 14.68 10.02
C ALA A 373 31.09 14.36 9.08
N PHE A 374 29.88 14.25 9.61
CA PHE A 374 28.68 14.01 8.81
C PHE A 374 28.38 15.16 7.85
N LYS A 375 28.42 16.42 8.29
CA LYS A 375 28.29 17.60 7.41
C LYS A 375 29.32 17.58 6.27
N THR A 376 30.58 17.31 6.59
CA THR A 376 31.66 17.22 5.60
C THR A 376 31.41 16.12 4.57
N MET A 377 30.86 14.99 5.00
CA MET A 377 30.49 13.93 4.08
C MET A 377 29.29 14.32 3.21
N VAL A 378 28.25 14.92 3.81
CA VAL A 378 27.07 15.41 3.10
C VAL A 378 27.48 16.37 1.99
N SER A 379 28.28 17.41 2.30
CA SER A 379 28.79 18.35 1.29
C SER A 379 29.49 17.67 0.13
N ARG A 380 30.27 16.61 0.38
CA ARG A 380 30.94 15.83 -0.67
C ARG A 380 29.98 15.01 -1.53
N SER A 381 28.85 14.55 -0.98
CA SER A 381 27.88 13.70 -1.71
C SER A 381 26.99 14.46 -2.68
N VAL A 382 26.66 15.72 -2.35
CA VAL A 382 25.87 16.65 -3.17
C VAL A 382 26.75 17.68 -3.89
N ASP A 383 28.06 17.45 -3.90
CA ASP A 383 29.05 18.36 -4.48
C ASP A 383 28.74 18.67 -5.96
N GLY A 384 28.91 19.93 -6.35
CA GLY A 384 28.51 20.46 -7.67
C GLY A 384 27.03 20.84 -7.82
N ASN A 385 26.16 20.32 -6.94
CA ASN A 385 24.73 20.63 -6.92
C ASN A 385 24.30 21.41 -5.65
N LEU A 386 25.21 21.57 -4.68
CA LEU A 386 24.96 22.22 -3.39
C LEU A 386 24.91 23.75 -3.51
N THR A 387 23.85 24.35 -2.98
CA THR A 387 23.73 25.81 -2.83
C THR A 387 24.03 26.23 -1.39
N GLN A 388 23.42 25.57 -0.39
CA GLN A 388 23.71 25.85 1.02
C GLN A 388 23.49 24.64 1.93
N LEU A 389 24.24 24.58 3.02
CA LEU A 389 23.90 23.77 4.18
C LEU A 389 22.97 24.58 5.09
N VAL A 390 21.75 24.09 5.28
CA VAL A 390 20.67 24.81 6.00
C VAL A 390 20.76 24.56 7.50
N ASN A 391 20.94 23.30 7.90
CA ASN A 391 20.88 22.89 9.30
C ASN A 391 21.71 21.62 9.53
N GLY A 392 22.24 21.47 10.75
CA GLY A 392 22.85 20.26 11.25
C GLY A 392 22.45 20.06 12.70
N SER A 393 21.90 18.90 13.05
CA SER A 393 21.48 18.58 14.42
C SER A 393 21.87 17.17 14.80
N GLU A 394 22.01 16.95 16.11
CA GLU A 394 22.29 15.67 16.74
C GLU A 394 21.30 15.47 17.88
N ARG A 395 20.73 14.26 17.98
CA ARG A 395 19.82 13.87 19.06
C ARG A 395 19.74 12.36 19.21
N VAL A 396 19.04 11.89 20.25
CA VAL A 396 18.67 10.49 20.42
C VAL A 396 17.18 10.34 20.17
N SER A 397 16.77 9.28 19.47
CA SER A 397 15.37 8.96 19.18
C SER A 397 14.67 8.30 20.38
N GLY A 398 13.34 8.22 20.34
CA GLY A 398 12.58 7.43 21.30
C GLY A 398 12.93 5.94 21.29
N GLN A 399 13.54 5.45 20.21
CA GLN A 399 14.02 4.08 20.04
C GLN A 399 15.48 3.90 20.49
N GLY A 400 16.11 4.92 21.09
CA GLY A 400 17.50 4.86 21.56
C GLY A 400 18.55 4.97 20.46
N LEU A 401 18.16 5.33 19.22
CA LEU A 401 19.13 5.54 18.14
C LEU A 401 19.69 6.95 18.20
N ARG A 402 21.01 7.07 18.05
CA ARG A 402 21.63 8.37 17.80
C ARG A 402 21.36 8.78 16.36
N ILE A 403 20.85 9.99 16.18
CA ILE A 403 20.47 10.58 14.90
C ILE A 403 21.32 11.82 14.64
N LEU A 404 21.99 11.83 13.51
CA LEU A 404 22.57 13.04 12.93
C LEU A 404 21.73 13.44 11.73
N THR A 405 21.23 14.68 11.70
CA THR A 405 20.45 15.21 10.57
C THR A 405 21.17 16.41 9.97
N VAL A 406 21.35 16.41 8.66
CA VAL A 406 21.86 17.55 7.89
C VAL A 406 20.88 17.86 6.78
N ILE A 407 20.48 19.12 6.69
CA ILE A 407 19.61 19.64 5.62
C ILE A 407 20.47 20.46 4.67
N ALA A 408 20.38 20.16 3.39
CA ALA A 408 21.10 20.85 2.33
C ALA A 408 20.12 21.28 1.23
N ASP A 409 20.27 22.49 0.73
CA ASP A 409 19.55 22.98 -0.46
C ASP A 409 20.50 23.03 -1.65
N GLY A 410 19.97 22.78 -2.83
CA GLY A 410 20.73 22.80 -4.06
C GLY A 410 19.86 22.77 -5.30
N GLU A 411 20.48 22.41 -6.42
CA GLU A 411 19.82 22.30 -7.71
C GLU A 411 20.19 20.97 -8.37
N THR A 412 19.24 20.33 -9.04
CA THR A 412 19.52 19.17 -9.88
C THR A 412 18.76 19.33 -11.19
N SER A 413 19.49 19.33 -12.30
CA SER A 413 18.92 19.47 -13.65
C SER A 413 18.02 20.70 -13.81
N GLY A 414 18.40 21.86 -13.23
CA GLY A 414 17.60 23.09 -13.32
C GLY A 414 16.47 23.19 -12.29
N VAL A 415 16.30 22.19 -11.41
CA VAL A 415 15.21 22.14 -10.43
C VAL A 415 15.77 22.34 -9.02
N PRO A 416 15.31 23.36 -8.27
CA PRO A 416 15.65 23.52 -6.86
C PRO A 416 15.19 22.32 -6.03
N VAL A 417 16.11 21.73 -5.28
CA VAL A 417 15.91 20.54 -4.46
C VAL A 417 16.41 20.76 -3.04
N ARG A 418 15.75 20.09 -2.10
CA ARG A 418 16.21 19.95 -0.73
C ARG A 418 16.58 18.49 -0.49
N TRP A 419 17.70 18.27 0.17
CA TRP A 419 18.09 16.98 0.73
C TRP A 419 18.01 17.03 2.25
N ILE A 420 17.36 16.03 2.83
CA ILE A 420 17.39 15.78 4.28
C ILE A 420 18.13 14.46 4.46
N MET A 421 19.36 14.56 4.95
CA MET A 421 20.25 13.42 5.13
C MET A 421 20.34 13.09 6.60
N MET A 422 20.00 11.86 6.94
CA MET A 422 19.96 11.37 8.31
C MET A 422 20.88 10.16 8.44
N HIS A 423 21.72 10.16 9.48
CA HIS A 423 22.51 9.00 9.88
C HIS A 423 22.00 8.50 11.22
N PHE A 424 21.69 7.20 11.29
CA PHE A 424 21.22 6.51 12.47
C PHE A 424 22.29 5.52 12.94
N SER A 425 22.54 5.44 14.24
CA SER A 425 23.38 4.40 14.84
C SER A 425 22.91 3.99 16.23
N ASP A 426 23.09 2.72 16.57
CA ASP A 426 23.00 2.22 17.95
C ASP A 426 24.38 2.06 18.60
N ASP A 427 24.39 1.69 19.88
CA ASP A 427 25.62 1.47 20.66
C ASP A 427 26.39 0.22 20.23
N GLN A 428 25.76 -0.68 19.48
CA GLN A 428 26.39 -1.86 18.87
C GLN A 428 27.06 -1.53 17.53
N GLY A 429 27.04 -0.25 17.12
CA GLY A 429 27.66 0.22 15.89
C GLY A 429 26.85 -0.05 14.64
N LYS A 430 25.65 -0.65 14.72
CA LYS A 430 24.77 -0.84 13.56
C LYS A 430 24.29 0.52 13.08
N ARG A 431 24.27 0.71 11.77
CA ARG A 431 23.99 2.02 11.19
C ARG A 431 23.30 1.97 9.84
N VAL A 432 22.35 2.89 9.68
CA VAL A 432 21.62 3.10 8.43
C VAL A 432 21.62 4.58 8.10
N GLN A 433 21.70 4.92 6.82
CA GLN A 433 21.54 6.27 6.33
C GLN A 433 20.21 6.38 5.59
N ALA A 434 19.46 7.45 5.87
CA ALA A 434 18.31 7.85 5.08
C ALA A 434 18.64 9.15 4.34
N THR A 435 18.22 9.24 3.07
CA THR A 435 18.35 10.46 2.27
C THR A 435 17.03 10.74 1.60
N PHE A 436 16.34 11.77 2.10
CA PHE A 436 15.14 12.31 1.48
C PHE A 436 15.54 13.35 0.44
N THR A 437 14.98 13.23 -0.76
CA THR A 437 15.14 14.19 -1.85
C THR A 437 13.76 14.70 -2.24
N LEU A 438 13.54 16.01 -2.18
CA LEU A 438 12.28 16.65 -2.53
C LEU A 438 12.52 17.95 -3.31
N PRO A 439 11.67 18.28 -4.31
CA PRO A 439 11.68 19.60 -4.92
C PRO A 439 11.34 20.68 -3.88
N ALA A 440 11.95 21.86 -3.96
CA ALA A 440 11.68 22.96 -3.02
C ALA A 440 10.19 23.33 -2.95
N ALA A 441 9.49 23.24 -4.08
CA ALA A 441 8.05 23.50 -4.18
C ALA A 441 7.15 22.45 -3.49
N GLN A 442 7.71 21.35 -2.96
CA GLN A 442 6.96 20.29 -2.28
C GLN A 442 7.24 20.22 -0.77
N ILE A 443 8.01 21.17 -0.21
CA ILE A 443 8.37 21.18 1.22
C ILE A 443 7.13 21.22 2.13
N GLU A 444 6.10 21.99 1.77
CA GLU A 444 4.86 22.06 2.54
C GLU A 444 4.08 20.74 2.46
N ALA A 445 3.90 20.18 1.26
CA ALA A 445 3.19 18.91 1.04
C ALA A 445 3.90 17.70 1.68
N PHE A 446 5.22 17.79 1.85
CA PHE A 446 6.05 16.81 2.57
C PHE A 446 5.73 16.75 4.07
N ALA A 447 5.21 17.84 4.64
CA ALA A 447 4.59 17.90 5.97
C ALA A 447 5.42 17.27 7.10
N GLY A 448 6.75 17.48 7.10
CA GLY A 448 7.65 16.98 8.15
C GLY A 448 7.72 15.45 8.26
N SER A 449 7.44 14.73 7.18
CA SER A 449 7.42 13.26 7.20
C SER A 449 8.77 12.63 7.57
N ASP A 450 9.87 13.36 7.44
CA ASP A 450 11.20 12.96 7.86
C ASP A 450 11.33 12.88 9.39
N ALA A 451 10.68 13.79 10.13
CA ALA A 451 10.72 13.80 11.59
C ALA A 451 10.04 12.55 12.18
N GLN A 452 8.84 12.23 11.71
CA GLN A 452 8.12 11.01 12.09
C GLN A 452 8.92 9.74 11.77
N PHE A 453 9.55 9.69 10.59
CA PHE A 453 10.43 8.59 10.22
C PHE A 453 11.61 8.48 11.18
N ALA A 454 12.29 9.60 11.46
CA ALA A 454 13.46 9.62 12.32
C ALA A 454 13.15 9.18 13.76
N ASP A 455 12.00 9.60 14.30
CA ASP A 455 11.60 9.26 15.67
C ASP A 455 11.20 7.80 15.86
N SER A 456 10.68 7.16 14.81
CA SER A 456 10.12 5.81 14.86
C SER A 456 11.03 4.74 14.26
N LEU A 457 12.13 5.14 13.60
CA LEU A 457 13.08 4.19 13.03
C LEU A 457 13.67 3.31 14.12
N ARG A 458 13.62 2.00 13.90
CA ARG A 458 14.25 1.00 14.74
C ARG A 458 14.86 -0.12 13.89
N PHE A 459 15.92 -0.72 14.43
CA PHE A 459 16.40 -2.00 13.92
C PHE A 459 15.49 -3.11 14.42
N LEU A 460 15.38 -4.16 13.61
CA LEU A 460 14.55 -5.32 13.89
C LEU A 460 15.42 -6.52 14.19
N SER A 461 14.96 -7.35 15.11
CA SER A 461 15.38 -8.73 15.22
C SER A 461 14.67 -9.59 14.17
N GLU A 462 15.19 -10.79 13.91
CA GLU A 462 14.68 -11.67 12.86
C GLU A 462 13.22 -12.10 13.07
N ASP A 463 12.80 -12.29 14.32
CA ASP A 463 11.42 -12.63 14.71
C ASP A 463 10.43 -11.50 14.41
N GLN A 464 10.90 -10.25 14.34
CA GLN A 464 10.09 -9.06 14.08
C GLN A 464 9.90 -8.78 12.58
N ILE A 465 10.62 -9.47 11.69
CA ILE A 465 10.52 -9.25 10.24
C ILE A 465 9.21 -9.86 9.70
N LEU A 466 8.41 -9.02 9.04
CA LEU A 466 7.12 -9.34 8.41
C LEU A 466 7.34 -9.54 6.91
N ASP A 467 8.11 -10.55 6.54
CA ASP A 467 8.37 -10.92 5.15
C ASP A 467 7.32 -11.89 4.58
N GLY A 468 6.34 -12.30 5.40
CA GLY A 468 5.33 -13.29 5.04
C GLY A 468 5.87 -14.71 4.90
N LYS A 469 7.12 -14.98 5.35
CA LYS A 469 7.67 -16.34 5.40
C LYS A 469 7.36 -17.00 6.74
N PRO A 470 7.01 -18.30 6.77
CA PRO A 470 6.88 -19.06 8.01
C PRO A 470 8.18 -19.06 8.83
N PRO A 471 8.14 -19.05 10.17
CA PRO A 471 9.32 -19.09 11.03
C PRO A 471 10.29 -20.24 10.69
N GLU A 472 9.75 -21.42 10.34
CA GLU A 472 10.50 -22.64 10.02
C GLU A 472 11.37 -22.54 8.75
N MET A 473 11.06 -21.61 7.83
CA MET A 473 11.87 -21.37 6.64
C MET A 473 13.04 -20.40 6.88
N ARG A 474 13.14 -19.80 8.07
CA ARG A 474 14.14 -18.75 8.35
C ARG A 474 15.51 -19.31 8.74
N GLU A 475 15.57 -20.49 9.36
CA GLU A 475 16.82 -21.11 9.84
C GLU A 475 17.78 -21.58 8.72
N ASN A 476 17.30 -21.81 7.49
CA ASN A 476 18.10 -22.40 6.40
C ASN A 476 18.70 -21.39 5.40
N SER A 477 18.61 -20.07 5.63
CA SER A 477 19.01 -19.05 4.64
C SER A 477 20.45 -18.53 4.79
N ALA A 478 21.21 -18.98 5.78
CA ALA A 478 22.47 -18.35 6.20
C ALA A 478 23.71 -18.66 5.34
N THR A 479 23.59 -19.34 4.19
CA THR A 479 24.75 -19.90 3.47
C THR A 479 24.88 -19.54 1.99
N GLU A 480 24.61 -18.30 1.58
CA GLU A 480 25.12 -17.81 0.28
C GLU A 480 25.73 -16.40 0.39
N PRO A 481 26.98 -16.18 -0.06
CA PRO A 481 27.63 -14.88 -0.03
C PRO A 481 27.04 -13.94 -1.10
N PRO A 482 26.91 -12.63 -0.82
CA PRO A 482 26.25 -11.70 -1.72
C PRO A 482 27.08 -11.47 -3.00
N GLY A 483 26.51 -11.89 -4.14
CA GLY A 483 27.00 -11.54 -5.47
C GLY A 483 26.78 -10.05 -5.77
N GLN A 484 27.84 -9.38 -6.21
CA GLN A 484 27.82 -7.97 -6.63
C GLN A 484 26.86 -7.79 -7.83
N ALA A 485 25.69 -7.20 -7.59
CA ALA A 485 24.71 -6.89 -8.62
C ALA A 485 24.64 -5.37 -8.87
N ASN A 486 24.84 -5.03 -10.14
CA ASN A 486 24.94 -3.70 -10.74
C ASN A 486 23.91 -2.66 -10.23
N LEU A 487 24.43 -1.59 -9.62
CA LEU A 487 23.68 -0.39 -9.24
C LEU A 487 23.38 0.43 -10.50
N GLN A 488 22.13 0.43 -10.99
CA GLN A 488 21.70 1.54 -11.85
C GLN A 488 21.57 2.78 -10.97
N GLN A 489 22.60 3.62 -11.07
CA GLN A 489 22.78 4.87 -10.34
C GLN A 489 21.73 5.89 -10.75
N ASN A 490 21.14 6.56 -9.75
CA ASN A 490 20.59 7.89 -9.96
C ASN A 490 21.81 8.85 -10.11
N PRO A 491 21.94 9.66 -11.17
CA PRO A 491 23.18 10.41 -11.44
C PRO A 491 23.58 11.47 -10.39
N SER A 492 22.73 11.74 -9.39
CA SER A 492 22.84 12.99 -8.61
C SER A 492 23.40 12.85 -7.19
N LEU A 493 23.74 11.65 -6.69
CA LEU A 493 24.24 11.50 -5.32
C LEU A 493 25.30 10.38 -5.23
N LYS A 494 26.53 10.74 -4.85
CA LYS A 494 27.61 9.77 -4.57
C LYS A 494 27.37 9.10 -3.21
N VAL A 495 27.58 7.78 -3.16
CA VAL A 495 27.46 6.98 -1.92
C VAL A 495 28.43 7.50 -0.85
N LEU A 496 27.91 7.76 0.35
CA LEU A 496 28.69 8.15 1.53
C LEU A 496 29.37 6.90 2.11
N ASN A 497 30.66 6.68 1.84
CA ASN A 497 31.42 5.70 2.61
C ASN A 497 32.92 6.03 2.67
N PRO A 498 33.40 6.60 3.78
CA PRO A 498 34.77 6.42 4.20
C PRO A 498 34.81 5.55 5.47
N GLY A 499 35.51 4.43 5.41
CA GLY A 499 35.95 3.73 6.61
C GLY A 499 36.81 4.64 7.49
N PRO A 500 37.01 4.32 8.78
CA PRO A 500 37.84 5.14 9.65
C PRO A 500 39.29 5.15 9.12
N GLU A 501 39.80 6.31 8.69
CA GLU A 501 41.24 6.45 8.40
C GLU A 501 42.03 6.37 9.71
N PRO A 502 43.08 5.55 9.80
CA PRO A 502 43.92 5.49 10.99
C PRO A 502 44.74 6.77 11.12
N ILE A 503 44.71 7.35 12.32
CA ILE A 503 45.59 8.44 12.74
C ILE A 503 47.04 7.94 12.65
N LYS A 504 47.80 8.38 11.65
CA LYS A 504 49.24 8.10 11.56
C LYS A 504 49.99 9.05 12.50
N MET A 505 50.39 8.55 13.67
CA MET A 505 51.46 9.15 14.46
C MET A 505 52.81 8.91 13.77
N GLY A 506 53.65 9.94 13.78
CA GLY A 506 54.81 10.08 12.90
C GLY A 506 55.99 9.14 13.19
N ALA A 507 56.86 9.04 12.18
CA ALA A 507 58.26 8.68 12.36
C ALA A 507 59.11 9.45 11.33
N THR A 508 60.01 10.27 11.86
CA THR A 508 61.16 10.90 11.20
C THR A 508 62.19 9.85 10.80
N LYS A 509 62.79 10.00 9.60
CA LYS A 509 64.23 9.79 9.27
C LYS A 509 64.45 9.92 7.75
N THR A 510 65.11 10.99 7.28
CA THR A 510 66.55 11.10 6.90
C THR A 510 66.93 10.40 5.59
N GLY A 511 67.42 11.20 4.64
CA GLY A 511 68.75 10.96 4.04
C GLY A 511 68.84 10.51 2.58
N SER A 512 69.42 11.42 1.78
CA SER A 512 70.39 11.25 0.68
C SER A 512 69.98 10.78 -0.72
N ASP A 513 70.25 11.68 -1.68
CA ASP A 513 71.03 11.52 -2.93
C ASP A 513 70.54 10.53 -4.01
N ALA A 514 70.72 10.75 -5.32
CA ALA A 514 71.12 11.88 -6.16
C ALA A 514 70.94 11.42 -7.62
N SER A 515 70.89 12.38 -8.54
CA SER A 515 71.30 12.30 -9.97
C SER A 515 70.41 11.54 -10.98
N ILE A 516 70.30 11.87 -12.28
CA ILE A 516 70.76 12.97 -13.15
C ILE A 516 70.01 12.82 -14.51
N SER A 517 69.85 13.94 -15.23
CA SER A 517 69.60 14.12 -16.68
C SER A 517 68.25 13.67 -17.27
N GLY A 518 67.65 14.40 -18.22
CA GLY A 518 68.10 15.60 -18.93
C GLY A 518 67.07 16.02 -19.98
N ASP A 519 67.16 17.31 -20.36
CA ASP A 519 66.79 17.96 -21.62
C ASP A 519 65.40 17.72 -22.26
N ALA A 520 64.78 18.68 -22.95
CA ALA A 520 64.95 20.11 -23.12
C ALA A 520 63.80 20.57 -24.05
N ALA A 521 63.42 21.85 -23.92
CA ALA A 521 62.88 22.74 -24.97
C ALA A 521 61.50 22.42 -25.57
N ALA A 522 60.71 23.38 -26.07
CA ALA A 522 60.60 24.84 -25.99
C ALA A 522 59.40 25.26 -26.89
N LYS A 523 58.99 26.54 -26.78
CA LYS A 523 57.99 27.33 -27.56
C LYS A 523 56.57 27.31 -26.98
N ILE A 524 56.03 28.36 -26.35
CA ILE A 524 55.97 29.83 -26.58
C ILE A 524 55.21 30.24 -27.86
N GLY A 525 54.09 30.94 -27.64
CA GLY A 525 53.43 31.90 -28.54
C GLY A 525 52.05 32.29 -27.97
N LYS A 526 51.92 33.29 -27.08
CA LYS A 526 51.48 34.70 -27.34
C LYS A 526 50.30 34.80 -28.32
N ALA A 527 49.07 35.12 -27.90
CA ALA A 527 48.50 36.40 -27.39
C ALA A 527 48.05 37.38 -28.50
N SER A 528 46.74 37.65 -28.58
CA SER A 528 46.07 38.87 -29.09
C SER A 528 44.53 38.74 -28.89
N VAL A 529 43.89 39.48 -27.97
CA VAL A 529 43.33 40.85 -28.05
C VAL A 529 41.94 40.94 -28.76
N GLN A 530 40.97 41.39 -27.97
CA GLN A 530 39.55 41.83 -28.13
C GLN A 530 39.28 42.97 -29.14
N PRO A 531 38.06 43.61 -29.26
CA PRO A 531 36.63 43.23 -29.12
C PRO A 531 35.77 43.85 -30.31
N PRO A 532 34.57 44.46 -30.12
CA PRO A 532 33.21 43.92 -29.87
C PRO A 532 32.21 44.20 -31.03
N ALA A 533 30.99 43.65 -30.96
CA ALA A 533 29.84 44.24 -31.66
C ALA A 533 28.53 43.97 -30.91
N SER A 534 27.84 45.07 -30.61
CA SER A 534 26.53 45.22 -29.99
C SER A 534 25.38 45.11 -31.00
N ALA A 535 24.19 44.80 -30.47
CA ALA A 535 22.88 45.43 -30.74
C ALA A 535 21.76 44.50 -31.25
N ARG A 536 20.65 44.62 -30.50
CA ARG A 536 19.27 44.09 -30.64
C ARG A 536 18.99 42.71 -30.07
#